data_AF-A0A812N5B4-F1
#
_entry.id   AF-A0A812N5B4-F1
#
_cell.length_a   1.000
_cell.length_b   1.000
_cell.length_c   1.000
_cell.angle_alpha   90.00
_cell.angle_beta   90.00
_cell.angle_gamma   90.00
#
_symmetry.space_group_name_H-M   'P 1'
#
loop_
_entity.id
_entity.type
_entity.pdbx_description
1 polymer ?
#
loop_
_entity_poly.entity_id
_entity_poly.type
_entity_poly.pdbx_seq_one_letter_code
_entity_poly.pdbx_strand_id
1 'polypeptide(L)'
;MAQVSLSIADLGSICIHLSSFLRSSEVARSEEAGICSKDVARFLWRKAAMAHLAHIPIWGPSGNFVIQQLLDSGVQGKAFLRELLLLRRAVFPPKSWCPAIQETSFSNLKVLPCSQQAEDTDSQAQQDAVVPVEAAVPLATGTRLGQPLAAGMELKAANDESLKAEDVSSGFCLGVEICAGHADGRSMSVMFAPFAGLCYMQYGGERCVMCATVLPPVEGTVTKLRAWVQVTEEGGLFFLRQDPESAKIEETGLIPQEALPCWKSEFFACMYFWRDHLLTPIMSTVIHSGKTLPGDLPQLEGSHIEVDTTWHLTG
;
A
#
# COMPACT_ATOMS: atom_id res chain seq x y z
N MET A 1 -3.06 48.76 -10.95
CA MET A 1 -4.18 47.91 -10.51
C MET A 1 -4.00 47.64 -9.03
N ALA A 2 -4.95 48.04 -8.19
CA ALA A 2 -4.88 47.78 -6.76
C ALA A 2 -5.21 46.30 -6.51
N GLN A 3 -4.27 45.58 -5.89
CA GLN A 3 -4.46 44.18 -5.51
C GLN A 3 -5.35 44.16 -4.26
N VAL A 4 -6.63 43.84 -4.44
CA VAL A 4 -7.57 43.68 -3.32
C VAL A 4 -7.24 42.37 -2.61
N SER A 5 -6.52 42.46 -1.49
CA SER A 5 -6.25 41.32 -0.62
C SER A 5 -7.37 41.18 0.40
N LEU A 6 -8.13 40.10 0.36
CA LEU A 6 -9.24 39.88 1.29
C LEU A 6 -8.73 39.36 2.65
N SER A 7 -9.07 40.04 3.75
CA SER A 7 -8.73 39.60 5.12
C SER A 7 -9.73 38.55 5.64
N ILE A 8 -9.34 37.77 6.66
CA ILE A 8 -10.26 36.82 7.33
C ILE A 8 -11.48 37.55 7.93
N ALA A 9 -11.29 38.78 8.42
CA ALA A 9 -12.37 39.58 8.98
C ALA A 9 -13.42 39.98 7.92
N ASP A 10 -13.00 40.14 6.66
CA ASP A 10 -13.86 40.52 5.54
C ASP A 10 -14.59 39.33 4.90
N LEU A 11 -14.06 38.11 5.08
CA LEU A 11 -14.57 36.90 4.42
C LEU A 11 -15.17 35.86 5.36
N GLY A 12 -15.23 36.09 6.68
CA GLY A 12 -15.68 35.17 7.73
C GLY A 12 -16.45 33.92 7.28
N SER A 13 -17.77 34.03 7.05
CA SER A 13 -18.60 32.87 6.65
C SER A 13 -18.35 32.43 5.20
N ILE A 14 -17.97 33.34 4.31
CA ILE A 14 -17.66 33.06 2.90
C ILE A 14 -16.44 32.13 2.80
N CYS A 15 -15.41 32.31 3.62
CA CYS A 15 -14.25 31.41 3.68
C CYS A 15 -14.64 30.00 4.11
N ILE A 16 -15.59 29.86 5.06
CA ILE A 16 -16.09 28.56 5.51
C ILE A 16 -16.84 27.88 4.35
N HIS A 17 -17.69 28.59 3.63
CA HIS A 17 -18.40 28.06 2.46
C HIS A 17 -17.47 27.75 1.28
N LEU A 18 -16.50 28.61 0.97
CA LEU A 18 -15.50 28.35 -0.08
C LEU A 18 -14.65 27.11 0.25
N SER A 19 -14.32 26.90 1.53
CA SER A 19 -13.52 25.75 1.96
C SER A 19 -14.19 24.40 1.72
N SER A 20 -15.53 24.33 1.64
CA SER A 20 -16.24 23.10 1.31
C SER A 20 -16.28 22.79 -0.19
N PHE A 21 -15.99 23.77 -1.05
CA PHE A 21 -16.03 23.59 -2.51
C PHE A 21 -14.64 23.48 -3.15
N LEU A 22 -13.63 24.16 -2.59
CA LEU A 22 -12.31 24.23 -3.22
C LEU A 22 -11.52 22.93 -3.04
N ARG A 23 -11.10 22.33 -4.17
CA ARG A 23 -10.11 21.26 -4.22
C ARG A 23 -8.72 21.80 -3.88
N SER A 24 -7.82 20.95 -3.40
CA SER A 24 -6.44 21.34 -3.06
C SER A 24 -5.70 22.05 -4.21
N SER A 25 -5.97 21.67 -5.47
CA SER A 25 -5.41 22.33 -6.66
C SER A 25 -5.95 23.75 -6.85
N GLU A 26 -7.19 24.01 -6.47
CA GLU A 26 -7.82 25.33 -6.58
C GLU A 26 -7.31 26.24 -5.47
N VAL A 27 -7.15 25.71 -4.24
CA VAL A 27 -6.51 26.44 -3.14
C VAL A 27 -5.08 26.84 -3.51
N ALA A 28 -4.31 25.94 -4.15
CA ALA A 28 -2.96 26.24 -4.63
C ALA A 28 -2.96 27.38 -5.66
N ARG A 29 -3.83 27.30 -6.68
CA ARG A 29 -3.94 28.36 -7.71
C ARG A 29 -4.35 29.70 -7.11
N SER A 30 -5.29 29.73 -6.16
CA SER A 30 -5.73 30.96 -5.51
C SER A 30 -4.62 31.62 -4.69
N GLU A 31 -3.78 30.82 -4.03
CA GLU A 31 -2.61 31.32 -3.30
C GLU A 31 -1.51 31.83 -4.24
N GLU A 32 -1.20 31.09 -5.31
CA GLU A 32 -0.23 31.50 -6.34
C GLU A 32 -0.64 32.80 -7.03
N ALA A 33 -1.93 32.95 -7.32
CA ALA A 33 -2.49 34.17 -7.91
C ALA A 33 -2.59 35.34 -6.92
N GLY A 34 -2.26 35.14 -5.63
CA GLY A 34 -2.35 36.16 -4.59
C GLY A 34 -3.78 36.67 -4.35
N ILE A 35 -4.80 35.86 -4.67
CA ILE A 35 -6.21 36.20 -4.51
C ILE A 35 -6.61 36.16 -3.03
N CYS A 36 -6.00 35.25 -2.27
CA CYS A 36 -6.26 35.07 -0.84
C CYS A 36 -5.15 35.69 0.02
N SER A 37 -5.51 36.30 1.16
CA SER A 37 -4.52 36.63 2.18
C SER A 37 -3.89 35.36 2.77
N LYS A 38 -2.71 35.51 3.40
CA LYS A 38 -1.97 34.40 4.02
C LYS A 38 -2.80 33.64 5.06
N ASP A 39 -3.62 34.36 5.83
CA ASP A 39 -4.43 33.73 6.87
C ASP A 39 -5.60 32.93 6.27
N VAL A 40 -6.25 33.46 5.22
CA VAL A 40 -7.29 32.73 4.47
C VAL A 40 -6.69 31.47 3.83
N ALA A 41 -5.53 31.58 3.18
CA ALA A 41 -4.84 30.42 2.62
C ALA A 41 -4.52 29.37 3.69
N ARG A 42 -4.00 29.78 4.85
CA ARG A 42 -3.73 28.88 5.98
C ARG A 42 -4.99 28.14 6.44
N PHE A 43 -6.11 28.85 6.56
CA PHE A 43 -7.39 28.25 6.92
C PHE A 43 -7.88 27.22 5.89
N LEU A 44 -7.86 27.59 4.60
CA LEU A 44 -8.28 26.70 3.51
C LEU A 44 -7.42 25.43 3.46
N TRP A 45 -6.10 25.56 3.59
CA TRP A 45 -5.21 24.41 3.63
C TRP A 45 -5.46 23.51 4.83
N ARG A 46 -5.73 24.07 6.01
CA ARG A 46 -6.08 23.27 7.19
C ARG A 46 -7.37 22.49 6.97
N LYS A 47 -8.39 23.11 6.37
CA LYS A 47 -9.65 22.42 6.03
C LYS A 47 -9.44 21.31 5.00
N ALA A 48 -8.71 21.59 3.92
CA ALA A 48 -8.37 20.60 2.89
C ALA A 48 -7.58 19.42 3.49
N ALA A 49 -6.64 19.69 4.39
CA ALA A 49 -5.86 18.67 5.09
C ALA A 49 -6.73 17.73 5.94
N MET A 50 -7.64 18.28 6.74
CA MET A 50 -8.54 17.48 7.59
C MET A 50 -9.58 16.71 6.76
N ALA A 51 -10.11 17.33 5.69
CA ALA A 51 -11.00 16.65 4.77
C ALA A 51 -10.27 15.48 4.07
N HIS A 52 -9.03 15.67 3.65
CA HIS A 52 -8.23 14.61 3.06
C HIS A 52 -8.03 13.45 4.04
N LEU A 53 -7.62 13.75 5.29
CA LEU A 53 -7.44 12.73 6.33
C LEU A 53 -8.72 11.92 6.59
N ALA A 54 -9.88 12.57 6.66
CA ALA A 54 -11.17 11.90 6.91
C ALA A 54 -11.55 10.89 5.82
N HIS A 55 -11.03 11.05 4.60
CA HIS A 55 -11.30 10.16 3.48
C HIS A 55 -10.24 9.06 3.29
N ILE A 56 -9.09 9.16 3.95
CA ILE A 56 -8.01 8.15 3.84
C ILE A 56 -8.20 7.13 4.96
N PRO A 57 -8.44 5.85 4.64
CA PRO A 57 -8.42 4.82 5.66
C PRO A 57 -6.97 4.57 6.12
N ILE A 58 -6.78 4.49 7.43
CA ILE A 58 -5.46 4.35 8.08
C ILE A 58 -5.33 2.94 8.64
N TRP A 59 -4.22 2.28 8.33
CA TRP A 59 -3.98 0.94 8.81
C TRP A 59 -3.45 0.93 10.26
N GLY A 60 -4.23 0.31 11.14
CA GLY A 60 -3.81 -0.09 12.47
C GLY A 60 -3.39 1.05 13.42
N PRO A 61 -2.94 0.69 14.64
CA PRO A 61 -2.56 1.68 15.65
C PRO A 61 -1.32 2.50 15.29
N SER A 62 -0.34 1.90 14.62
CA SER A 62 0.93 2.58 14.28
C SER A 62 0.74 3.75 13.32
N GLY A 63 -0.08 3.57 12.27
CA GLY A 63 -0.40 4.67 11.34
C GLY A 63 -1.14 5.81 12.04
N ASN A 64 -2.11 5.47 12.89
CA ASN A 64 -2.84 6.44 13.71
C ASN A 64 -1.92 7.20 14.69
N PHE A 65 -0.98 6.50 15.31
CA PHE A 65 0.00 7.11 16.21
C PHE A 65 0.86 8.17 15.50
N VAL A 66 1.38 7.86 14.31
CA VAL A 66 2.19 8.82 13.55
C VAL A 66 1.37 10.04 13.14
N ILE A 67 0.13 9.84 12.70
CA ILE A 67 -0.78 10.96 12.41
C ILE A 67 -0.99 11.84 13.63
N GLN A 68 -1.23 11.24 14.81
CA GLN A 68 -1.44 12.02 16.03
C GLN A 68 -0.19 12.81 16.43
N GLN A 69 0.98 12.17 16.34
CA GLN A 69 2.25 12.82 16.63
C GLN A 69 2.50 14.06 15.75
N LEU A 70 2.14 13.99 14.47
CA LEU A 70 2.24 15.12 13.54
C LEU A 70 1.31 16.27 13.96
N LEU A 71 0.07 15.96 14.32
CA LEU A 71 -0.91 16.94 14.78
C LEU A 71 -0.48 17.60 16.10
N ASP A 72 -0.02 16.81 17.06
CA ASP A 72 0.49 17.28 18.36
C ASP A 72 1.74 18.15 18.22
N SER A 73 2.58 17.87 17.22
CA SER A 73 3.74 18.70 16.86
C SER A 73 3.36 19.99 16.12
N GLY A 74 2.07 20.24 15.91
CA GLY A 74 1.56 21.45 15.25
C GLY A 74 1.68 21.42 13.73
N VAL A 75 1.94 20.26 13.11
CA VAL A 75 1.99 20.12 11.64
C VAL A 75 0.58 20.27 11.08
N GLN A 76 0.34 21.29 10.26
CA GLN A 76 -0.99 21.61 9.73
C GLN A 76 -0.97 22.02 8.26
N GLY A 77 -2.14 22.03 7.63
CA GLY A 77 -2.35 22.54 6.27
C GLY A 77 -1.48 21.85 5.22
N LYS A 78 -0.76 22.62 4.40
CA LYS A 78 0.12 22.09 3.35
C LYS A 78 1.18 21.12 3.90
N ALA A 79 1.78 21.45 5.04
CA ALA A 79 2.83 20.61 5.62
C ALA A 79 2.25 19.26 6.01
N PHE A 80 1.08 19.24 6.66
CA PHE A 80 0.40 18.00 7.00
C PHE A 80 0.01 17.17 5.77
N LEU A 81 -0.48 17.80 4.71
CA LEU A 81 -0.75 17.10 3.45
C LEU A 81 0.50 16.45 2.86
N ARG A 82 1.67 17.10 2.94
CA ARG A 82 2.94 16.52 2.47
C ARG A 82 3.33 15.30 3.30
N GLU A 83 3.19 15.36 4.63
CA GLU A 83 3.45 14.21 5.50
C GLU A 83 2.47 13.05 5.22
N LEU A 84 1.19 13.34 4.99
CA LEU A 84 0.21 12.32 4.58
C LEU A 84 0.57 11.66 3.24
N LEU A 85 1.16 12.40 2.30
CA LEU A 85 1.65 11.83 1.04
C LEU A 85 2.84 10.89 1.27
N LEU A 86 3.74 11.23 2.18
CA LEU A 86 4.86 10.35 2.56
C LEU A 86 4.35 9.07 3.20
N LEU A 87 3.36 9.18 4.09
CA LEU A 87 2.73 8.05 4.78
C LEU A 87 2.15 6.98 3.83
N ARG A 88 1.86 7.33 2.57
CA ARG A 88 1.34 6.38 1.58
C ARG A 88 2.30 5.23 1.26
N ARG A 89 3.59 5.42 1.50
CA ARG A 89 4.62 4.38 1.31
C ARG A 89 5.10 3.79 2.63
N ALA A 90 4.53 4.24 3.75
CA ALA A 90 4.98 3.85 5.06
C ALA A 90 4.57 2.42 5.39
N VAL A 91 5.46 1.70 6.07
CA VAL A 91 5.24 0.32 6.52
C VAL A 91 5.64 0.23 7.99
N PHE A 92 4.76 -0.36 8.82
CA PHE A 92 4.96 -0.40 10.27
C PHE A 92 4.76 -1.82 10.81
N PRO A 93 5.73 -2.73 10.62
CA PRO A 93 5.64 -4.07 11.16
C PRO A 93 5.58 -4.04 12.70
N PRO A 94 4.81 -4.93 13.35
CA PRO A 94 4.80 -5.06 14.80
C PRO A 94 6.20 -5.32 15.38
N LYS A 95 6.53 -4.65 16.50
CA LYS A 95 7.82 -4.87 17.20
C LYS A 95 8.03 -6.31 17.66
N SER A 96 6.94 -7.04 17.89
CA SER A 96 6.97 -8.46 18.25
C SER A 96 7.47 -9.37 17.12
N TRP A 97 7.60 -8.85 15.88
CA TRP A 97 8.16 -9.62 14.76
C TRP A 97 9.66 -9.43 14.59
N CYS A 98 10.28 -8.51 15.32
CA CYS A 98 11.73 -8.38 15.36
C CYS A 98 12.35 -9.60 16.06
N PRO A 99 13.51 -10.12 15.59
CA PRO A 99 14.32 -9.58 14.49
C PRO A 99 13.91 -10.08 13.09
N ALA A 100 12.91 -10.96 12.98
CA ALA A 100 12.63 -11.65 11.72
C ALA A 100 12.09 -10.74 10.61
N ILE A 101 11.29 -9.74 10.97
CA ILE A 101 10.80 -8.71 10.05
C ILE A 101 11.16 -7.36 10.67
N GLN A 102 12.07 -6.64 10.01
CA GLN A 102 12.59 -5.38 10.52
C GLN A 102 12.35 -4.24 9.54
N GLU A 103 11.78 -3.16 10.04
CA GLU A 103 11.80 -1.87 9.34
C GLU A 103 13.24 -1.34 9.30
N THR A 104 13.78 -1.17 8.08
CA THR A 104 15.11 -0.58 7.87
C THR A 104 15.02 0.89 7.47
N SER A 105 13.89 1.30 6.92
CA SER A 105 13.50 2.67 6.68
C SER A 105 11.97 2.74 6.56
N PHE A 106 11.44 3.96 6.47
CA PHE A 106 10.01 4.22 6.39
C PHE A 106 9.27 3.41 5.30
N SER A 107 9.95 3.04 4.22
CA SER A 107 9.36 2.27 3.10
C SER A 107 10.00 0.90 2.89
N ASN A 108 10.91 0.46 3.77
CA ASN A 108 11.78 -0.69 3.51
C ASN A 108 11.74 -1.69 4.67
N LEU A 109 11.63 -2.96 4.30
CA LEU A 109 11.66 -4.08 5.24
C LEU A 109 12.81 -5.02 4.90
N LYS A 110 13.49 -5.52 5.93
CA LYS A 110 14.31 -6.71 5.87
C LYS A 110 13.52 -7.88 6.44
N VAL A 111 13.51 -9.01 5.73
CA VAL A 111 12.81 -10.22 6.17
C VAL A 111 13.77 -11.41 6.15
N LEU A 112 13.76 -12.16 7.26
CA LEU A 112 14.58 -13.35 7.46
C LEU A 112 13.75 -14.63 7.34
N PRO A 113 14.30 -15.69 6.71
CA PRO A 113 13.78 -17.05 6.76
C PRO A 113 13.51 -17.56 8.18
N CYS A 114 12.65 -18.56 8.31
CA CYS A 114 12.41 -19.23 9.59
C CYS A 114 13.66 -20.00 10.08
N SER A 115 14.37 -20.68 9.17
CA SER A 115 15.53 -21.53 9.48
C SER A 115 16.72 -20.77 10.07
N GLN A 116 16.93 -19.50 9.72
CA GLN A 116 18.07 -18.71 10.17
C GLN A 116 17.90 -18.09 11.56
N GLN A 117 16.74 -18.21 12.22
CA GLN A 117 16.59 -17.78 13.62
C GLN A 117 17.16 -18.80 14.62
N ALA A 118 17.28 -20.07 14.22
CA ALA A 118 17.69 -21.14 15.12
C ALA A 118 19.19 -21.14 15.44
N GLU A 119 20.03 -20.52 14.61
CA GLU A 119 21.50 -20.60 14.76
C GLU A 119 22.10 -19.51 15.67
N ASP A 120 21.38 -18.41 15.94
CA ASP A 120 21.91 -17.26 16.70
C ASP A 120 21.52 -17.20 18.18
N THR A 121 20.74 -18.17 18.70
CA THR A 121 20.17 -18.09 20.06
C THR A 121 20.73 -19.13 21.03
N ASP A 122 22.05 -19.13 21.19
CA ASP A 122 22.72 -19.73 22.36
C ASP A 122 22.70 -18.71 23.51
N SER A 123 21.54 -18.49 24.16
CA SER A 123 21.42 -17.95 25.54
C SER A 123 19.98 -17.76 25.99
N GLN A 124 19.60 -18.58 26.97
CA GLN A 124 18.62 -18.35 28.04
C GLN A 124 17.59 -17.20 27.91
N ALA A 125 16.32 -17.61 27.84
CA ALA A 125 15.14 -16.93 28.38
C ALA A 125 14.76 -15.59 27.73
N GLN A 126 14.09 -15.66 26.59
CA GLN A 126 13.00 -14.73 26.30
C GLN A 126 11.72 -15.53 26.13
N GLN A 127 10.66 -15.08 26.79
CA GLN A 127 9.30 -15.52 26.49
C GLN A 127 9.01 -15.03 25.08
N ASP A 128 9.43 -15.81 24.10
CA ASP A 128 9.50 -15.41 22.71
C ASP A 128 8.09 -15.15 22.19
N ALA A 129 7.83 -13.91 21.79
CA ALA A 129 6.73 -13.64 20.91
C ALA A 129 6.94 -14.51 19.67
N VAL A 130 6.11 -15.53 19.50
CA VAL A 130 6.15 -16.40 18.33
C VAL A 130 5.88 -15.53 17.11
N VAL A 131 6.92 -15.26 16.33
CA VAL A 131 6.79 -14.52 15.08
C VAL A 131 5.96 -15.39 14.14
N PRO A 132 4.91 -14.84 13.51
CA PRO A 132 4.06 -15.66 12.67
C PRO A 132 4.85 -16.16 11.45
N VAL A 133 4.53 -17.38 11.03
CA VAL A 133 5.02 -17.96 9.77
C VAL A 133 4.52 -17.16 8.59
N GLU A 134 3.26 -16.71 8.66
CA GLU A 134 2.62 -15.85 7.68
C GLU A 134 2.47 -14.43 8.24
N ALA A 135 3.13 -13.47 7.62
CA ALA A 135 3.13 -12.09 8.06
C ALA A 135 2.60 -11.16 6.97
N ALA A 136 1.62 -10.33 7.30
CA ALA A 136 1.08 -9.29 6.44
C ALA A 136 1.55 -7.91 6.93
N VAL A 137 2.19 -7.13 6.06
CA VAL A 137 2.59 -5.74 6.32
C VAL A 137 1.90 -4.81 5.33
N PRO A 138 0.74 -4.25 5.70
CA PRO A 138 0.03 -3.28 4.88
C PRO A 138 0.76 -1.93 4.82
N LEU A 139 0.55 -1.20 3.74
CA LEU A 139 0.87 0.22 3.70
C LEU A 139 0.02 0.97 4.73
N ALA A 140 0.58 2.00 5.35
CA ALA A 140 -0.07 2.73 6.44
C ALA A 140 -1.38 3.42 6.01
N THR A 141 -1.56 3.69 4.72
CA THR A 141 -2.79 4.28 4.18
C THR A 141 -3.35 3.41 3.07
N GLY A 142 -4.67 3.25 3.06
CA GLY A 142 -5.41 2.58 2.00
C GLY A 142 -6.24 3.53 1.14
N THR A 143 -7.24 2.96 0.47
CA THR A 143 -8.25 3.65 -0.30
C THR A 143 -9.65 3.13 0.02
N ARG A 144 -10.70 3.89 -0.29
CA ARG A 144 -12.09 3.43 -0.19
C ARG A 144 -12.60 2.94 -1.54
N LEU A 145 -13.65 2.13 -1.56
CA LEU A 145 -14.38 1.81 -2.80
C LEU A 145 -14.79 3.10 -3.53
N GLY A 146 -14.63 3.13 -4.86
CA GLY A 146 -14.80 4.34 -5.66
C GLY A 146 -13.54 5.22 -5.78
N GLN A 147 -12.44 4.86 -5.11
CA GLN A 147 -11.18 5.58 -5.18
C GLN A 147 -10.05 4.64 -5.61
N PRO A 148 -9.29 4.95 -6.67
CA PRO A 148 -8.28 4.05 -7.18
C PRO A 148 -7.00 4.13 -6.33
N LEU A 149 -6.31 3.00 -6.25
CA LEU A 149 -5.02 2.86 -5.58
C LEU A 149 -4.07 2.10 -6.48
N ALA A 150 -2.82 2.53 -6.55
CA ALA A 150 -1.75 1.79 -7.17
C ALA A 150 -0.55 1.77 -6.24
N ALA A 151 0.03 0.59 -6.02
CA ALA A 151 1.21 0.41 -5.21
C ALA A 151 2.24 -0.45 -5.95
N GLY A 152 3.52 -0.14 -5.77
CA GLY A 152 4.63 -0.86 -6.37
C GLY A 152 5.65 -1.26 -5.33
N MET A 153 6.20 -2.46 -5.46
CA MET A 153 7.18 -3.03 -4.56
C MET A 153 8.37 -3.57 -5.35
N GLU A 154 9.57 -3.36 -4.82
CA GLU A 154 10.81 -3.94 -5.33
C GLU A 154 11.36 -4.92 -4.29
N LEU A 155 11.73 -6.10 -4.75
CA LEU A 155 12.36 -7.16 -3.95
C LEU A 155 13.79 -7.39 -4.42
N LYS A 156 14.73 -7.50 -3.48
CA LYS A 156 16.14 -7.85 -3.72
C LYS A 156 16.69 -8.72 -2.58
N ALA A 157 17.85 -9.34 -2.76
CA ALA A 157 18.52 -10.04 -1.67
C ALA A 157 19.01 -9.04 -0.62
N ALA A 158 18.97 -9.43 0.65
CA ALA A 158 19.37 -8.51 1.73
C ALA A 158 20.88 -8.28 1.85
N ASN A 159 21.68 -9.15 1.25
CA ASN A 159 23.13 -9.08 1.19
C ASN A 159 23.65 -8.38 -0.09
N ASP A 160 22.77 -7.72 -0.85
CA ASP A 160 23.06 -7.10 -2.15
C ASP A 160 23.61 -8.08 -3.22
N GLU A 161 23.42 -9.38 -3.01
CA GLU A 161 23.63 -10.40 -4.04
C GLU A 161 22.36 -10.58 -4.89
N SER A 162 22.41 -11.50 -5.85
CA SER A 162 21.24 -11.87 -6.63
C SER A 162 20.38 -12.90 -5.89
N LEU A 163 19.06 -12.82 -6.07
CA LEU A 163 18.08 -13.79 -5.59
C LEU A 163 17.98 -14.95 -6.58
N LYS A 164 17.97 -16.19 -6.10
CA LYS A 164 17.44 -17.29 -6.90
C LYS A 164 15.93 -17.30 -6.81
N ALA A 165 15.24 -17.45 -7.94
CA ALA A 165 13.79 -17.39 -7.97
C ALA A 165 13.13 -18.47 -7.09
N GLU A 166 13.74 -19.66 -7.02
CA GLU A 166 13.33 -20.79 -6.20
C GLU A 166 13.43 -20.54 -4.69
N ASP A 167 14.39 -19.72 -4.24
CA ASP A 167 14.61 -19.40 -2.82
C ASP A 167 13.55 -18.43 -2.26
N VAL A 168 12.81 -17.77 -3.15
CA VAL A 168 11.71 -16.85 -2.81
C VAL A 168 10.37 -17.48 -3.16
N SER A 169 10.17 -17.92 -4.41
CA SER A 169 8.95 -18.57 -4.90
C SER A 169 7.65 -17.91 -4.40
N SER A 170 6.91 -18.54 -3.49
CA SER A 170 5.69 -17.98 -2.87
C SER A 170 5.92 -17.39 -1.48
N GLY A 171 7.15 -17.43 -0.97
CA GLY A 171 7.54 -16.82 0.30
C GLY A 171 7.36 -15.29 0.36
N PHE A 172 7.26 -14.63 -0.80
CA PHE A 172 6.83 -13.24 -0.90
C PHE A 172 5.62 -13.10 -1.82
N CYS A 173 4.60 -12.39 -1.36
CA CYS A 173 3.48 -11.95 -2.20
C CYS A 173 3.24 -10.45 -2.06
N LEU A 174 2.85 -9.81 -3.16
CA LEU A 174 2.21 -8.49 -3.16
C LEU A 174 0.70 -8.72 -3.23
N GLY A 175 -0.07 -8.04 -2.40
CA GLY A 175 -1.52 -8.23 -2.37
C GLY A 175 -2.30 -6.99 -1.96
N VAL A 176 -3.61 -7.19 -1.82
CA VAL A 176 -4.54 -6.22 -1.27
C VAL A 176 -5.31 -6.87 -0.13
N GLU A 177 -5.31 -6.22 1.02
CA GLU A 177 -6.25 -6.50 2.10
C GLU A 177 -7.54 -5.71 1.83
N ILE A 178 -8.65 -6.43 1.67
CA ILE A 178 -9.99 -5.92 1.43
C ILE A 178 -10.77 -5.99 2.73
N CYS A 179 -11.24 -4.85 3.23
CA CYS A 179 -11.94 -4.75 4.51
C CYS A 179 -13.40 -4.30 4.34
N ALA A 180 -14.30 -4.85 5.16
CA ALA A 180 -15.70 -4.40 5.27
C ALA A 180 -15.88 -3.03 5.95
N GLY A 181 -14.78 -2.46 6.45
CA GLY A 181 -14.72 -1.18 7.15
C GLY A 181 -14.51 -1.36 8.65
N HIS A 182 -14.20 -0.26 9.35
CA HIS A 182 -13.68 -0.28 10.72
C HIS A 182 -14.52 -1.01 11.79
N ALA A 183 -15.83 -1.24 11.56
CA ALA A 183 -16.73 -1.81 12.57
C ALA A 183 -17.09 -3.29 12.35
N ASP A 184 -16.84 -3.83 11.16
CA ASP A 184 -17.37 -5.14 10.75
C ASP A 184 -16.35 -6.27 10.98
N GLY A 185 -15.06 -5.94 11.01
CA GLY A 185 -13.97 -6.89 11.31
C GLY A 185 -13.73 -7.97 10.25
N ARG A 186 -14.62 -8.08 9.25
CA ARG A 186 -14.43 -8.95 8.08
C ARG A 186 -13.33 -8.39 7.18
N SER A 187 -12.43 -9.28 6.79
CA SER A 187 -11.40 -8.99 5.80
C SER A 187 -11.10 -10.19 4.90
N MET A 188 -10.52 -9.90 3.75
CA MET A 188 -10.07 -10.87 2.76
C MET A 188 -8.80 -10.35 2.10
N SER A 189 -7.80 -11.21 1.98
CA SER A 189 -6.57 -10.93 1.25
C SER A 189 -6.64 -11.54 -0.14
N VAL A 190 -6.26 -10.78 -1.16
CA VAL A 190 -5.93 -11.28 -2.50
C VAL A 190 -4.46 -11.03 -2.75
N MET A 191 -3.71 -12.08 -3.05
CA MET A 191 -2.25 -12.08 -3.04
C MET A 191 -1.70 -12.62 -4.36
N PHE A 192 -0.67 -11.99 -4.88
CA PHE A 192 0.07 -12.44 -6.05
C PHE A 192 1.52 -12.70 -5.65
N ALA A 193 1.99 -13.93 -5.86
CA ALA A 193 3.39 -14.33 -5.68
C ALA A 193 4.16 -14.07 -6.98
N PRO A 194 4.90 -12.95 -7.10
CA PRO A 194 5.46 -12.55 -8.38
C PRO A 194 6.61 -13.45 -8.84
N PHE A 195 7.27 -14.21 -7.97
CA PHE A 195 8.27 -15.20 -8.40
C PHE A 195 7.63 -16.48 -8.91
N ALA A 196 6.60 -16.99 -8.23
CA ALA A 196 5.93 -18.23 -8.61
C ALA A 196 4.89 -18.04 -9.74
N GLY A 197 4.42 -16.83 -9.99
CA GLY A 197 3.35 -16.57 -10.96
C GLY A 197 1.97 -17.05 -10.49
N LEU A 198 1.78 -17.18 -9.17
CA LEU A 198 0.59 -17.74 -8.54
C LEU A 198 -0.24 -16.66 -7.85
N CYS A 199 -1.56 -16.82 -7.86
CA CYS A 199 -2.49 -15.98 -7.12
C CYS A 199 -3.22 -16.78 -6.04
N TYR A 200 -3.42 -16.16 -4.90
CA TYR A 200 -3.99 -16.75 -3.70
C TYR A 200 -5.07 -15.86 -3.11
N MET A 201 -5.99 -16.47 -2.38
CA MET A 201 -7.01 -15.79 -1.60
C MET A 201 -7.05 -16.35 -0.18
N GLN A 202 -7.30 -15.47 0.78
CA GLN A 202 -7.44 -15.84 2.19
C GLN A 202 -8.53 -14.99 2.82
N TYR A 203 -9.56 -15.62 3.41
CA TYR A 203 -10.48 -14.92 4.29
C TYR A 203 -9.87 -14.80 5.68
N GLY A 204 -10.21 -13.73 6.41
CA GLY A 204 -9.69 -13.49 7.76
C GLY A 204 -9.93 -14.68 8.70
N GLY A 205 -8.83 -15.28 9.18
CA GLY A 205 -8.87 -16.45 10.06
C GLY A 205 -8.99 -17.81 9.35
N GLU A 206 -9.08 -17.82 8.02
CA GLU A 206 -9.13 -19.03 7.21
C GLU A 206 -7.78 -19.39 6.60
N ARG A 207 -7.70 -20.59 6.03
CA ARG A 207 -6.51 -21.05 5.31
C ARG A 207 -6.39 -20.33 3.98
N CYS A 208 -5.16 -19.98 3.61
CA CYS A 208 -4.84 -19.50 2.29
C CYS A 208 -5.11 -20.58 1.22
N VAL A 209 -5.76 -20.21 0.12
CA VAL A 209 -6.08 -21.09 -1.00
C VAL A 209 -5.39 -20.57 -2.26
N MET A 210 -4.70 -21.45 -2.99
CA MET A 210 -4.18 -21.13 -4.33
C MET A 210 -5.32 -21.17 -5.33
N CYS A 211 -5.52 -20.08 -6.06
CA CYS A 211 -6.69 -19.87 -6.89
C CYS A 211 -6.38 -20.02 -8.37
N ALA A 212 -5.22 -19.55 -8.81
CA ALA A 212 -4.82 -19.58 -10.21
C ALA A 212 -3.31 -19.49 -10.41
N THR A 213 -2.85 -20.08 -11.51
CA THR A 213 -1.56 -19.74 -12.13
C THR A 213 -1.83 -18.64 -13.15
N VAL A 214 -1.36 -17.43 -12.86
CA VAL A 214 -1.66 -16.23 -13.66
C VAL A 214 -0.51 -15.82 -14.57
N LEU A 215 0.72 -16.23 -14.23
CA LEU A 215 1.92 -16.00 -15.02
C LEU A 215 2.85 -17.22 -14.91
N PRO A 216 3.79 -17.41 -15.86
CA PRO A 216 4.84 -18.40 -15.69
C PRO A 216 5.73 -18.05 -14.48
N PRO A 217 6.33 -19.04 -13.80
CA PRO A 217 7.33 -18.78 -12.77
C PRO A 217 8.55 -18.06 -13.35
N VAL A 218 9.20 -17.23 -12.53
CA VAL A 218 10.51 -16.67 -12.85
C VAL A 218 11.56 -17.77 -12.71
N GLU A 219 12.47 -17.86 -13.66
CA GLU A 219 13.56 -18.85 -13.64
C GLU A 219 14.92 -18.19 -13.31
N GLY A 220 15.85 -19.00 -12.81
CA GLY A 220 17.23 -18.56 -12.62
C GLY A 220 17.43 -17.56 -11.49
N THR A 221 18.34 -16.61 -11.73
CA THR A 221 18.88 -15.70 -10.73
C THR A 221 18.62 -14.26 -11.13
N VAL A 222 18.03 -13.47 -10.23
CA VAL A 222 17.57 -12.11 -10.49
C VAL A 222 18.21 -11.14 -9.50
N THR A 223 18.65 -9.98 -9.97
CA THR A 223 19.20 -8.95 -9.06
C THR A 223 18.10 -8.27 -8.25
N LYS A 224 16.94 -8.08 -8.89
CA LYS A 224 15.73 -7.54 -8.27
C LYS A 224 14.51 -7.93 -9.08
N LEU A 225 13.35 -7.94 -8.42
CA LEU A 225 12.05 -8.09 -9.05
C LEU A 225 11.17 -6.93 -8.64
N ARG A 226 10.37 -6.41 -9.59
CA ARG A 226 9.36 -5.39 -9.28
C ARG A 226 7.97 -5.93 -9.58
N ALA A 227 7.04 -5.62 -8.70
CA ALA A 227 5.65 -5.96 -8.86
C ALA A 227 4.77 -4.78 -8.46
N TRP A 228 3.61 -4.69 -9.08
CA TRP A 228 2.62 -3.65 -8.79
C TRP A 228 1.24 -4.26 -8.63
N VAL A 229 0.42 -3.54 -7.88
CA VAL A 229 -1.00 -3.80 -7.74
C VAL A 229 -1.77 -2.52 -7.99
N GLN A 230 -2.90 -2.64 -8.66
CA GLN A 230 -3.87 -1.58 -8.85
C GLN A 230 -5.24 -2.04 -8.36
N VAL A 231 -5.87 -1.20 -7.54
CA VAL A 231 -7.30 -1.23 -7.24
C VAL A 231 -7.97 -0.21 -8.15
N THR A 232 -8.92 -0.64 -8.96
CA THR A 232 -9.68 0.23 -9.86
C THR A 232 -10.72 1.04 -9.08
N GLU A 233 -11.31 2.07 -9.70
CA GLU A 233 -12.41 2.82 -9.09
C GLU A 233 -13.62 1.92 -8.76
N GLU A 234 -13.88 0.93 -9.62
CA GLU A 234 -14.91 -0.08 -9.43
C GLU A 234 -14.55 -1.10 -8.34
N GLY A 235 -13.32 -1.08 -7.82
CA GLY A 235 -12.86 -2.00 -6.78
C GLY A 235 -12.39 -3.36 -7.31
N GLY A 236 -12.13 -3.48 -8.61
CA GLY A 236 -11.42 -4.62 -9.19
C GLY A 236 -9.92 -4.55 -8.90
N LEU A 237 -9.23 -5.69 -9.04
CA LEU A 237 -7.79 -5.82 -8.74
C LEU A 237 -7.00 -6.24 -9.97
N PHE A 238 -5.81 -5.68 -10.11
CA PHE A 238 -4.92 -5.97 -11.23
C PHE A 238 -3.48 -5.99 -10.74
N PHE A 239 -2.73 -7.02 -11.11
CA PHE A 239 -1.33 -7.15 -10.73
C PHE A 239 -0.43 -7.18 -11.96
N LEU A 240 0.77 -6.60 -11.78
CA LEU A 240 1.83 -6.60 -12.78
C LEU A 240 3.14 -7.06 -12.16
N ARG A 241 4.00 -7.63 -13.00
CA ARG A 241 5.40 -7.97 -12.71
C ARG A 241 6.27 -7.38 -13.80
N GLN A 242 7.43 -6.85 -13.45
CA GLN A 242 8.47 -6.58 -14.43
C GLN A 242 9.37 -7.80 -14.53
N ASP A 243 9.43 -8.36 -15.72
CA ASP A 243 10.32 -9.47 -16.04
C ASP A 243 11.80 -9.07 -15.80
N PRO A 244 12.55 -9.82 -14.99
CA PRO A 244 13.93 -9.49 -14.63
C PRO A 244 14.92 -9.45 -15.80
N GLU A 245 14.69 -10.22 -16.85
CA GLU A 245 15.65 -10.41 -17.95
C GLU A 245 15.39 -9.47 -19.13
N SER A 246 14.13 -9.37 -19.52
CA SER A 246 13.67 -8.60 -20.68
C SER A 246 13.21 -7.19 -20.32
N ALA A 247 13.08 -6.88 -19.02
CA ALA A 247 12.46 -5.67 -18.50
C ALA A 247 11.01 -5.44 -18.96
N LYS A 248 10.41 -6.43 -19.63
CA LYS A 248 9.04 -6.39 -20.13
C LYS A 248 8.07 -6.43 -18.96
N ILE A 249 6.96 -5.71 -19.08
CA ILE A 249 5.87 -5.81 -18.11
C ILE A 249 4.97 -6.99 -18.48
N GLU A 250 4.71 -7.84 -17.48
CA GLU A 250 3.79 -8.96 -17.55
C GLU A 250 2.57 -8.66 -16.68
N GLU A 251 1.39 -8.98 -17.20
CA GLU A 251 0.10 -8.66 -16.60
C GLU A 251 -0.61 -9.94 -16.19
N THR A 252 -1.17 -9.96 -14.98
CA THR A 252 -1.94 -11.11 -14.47
C THR A 252 -3.39 -11.14 -14.96
N GLY A 253 -3.84 -10.04 -15.59
CA GLY A 253 -5.24 -9.78 -15.94
C GLY A 253 -6.07 -9.24 -14.77
N LEU A 254 -7.35 -8.93 -15.05
CA LEU A 254 -8.23 -8.23 -14.11
C LEU A 254 -9.06 -9.22 -13.28
N ILE A 255 -9.05 -9.03 -11.97
CA ILE A 255 -10.02 -9.60 -11.04
C ILE A 255 -11.20 -8.62 -10.96
N PRO A 256 -12.36 -8.96 -11.53
CA PRO A 256 -13.50 -8.05 -11.54
C PRO A 256 -14.08 -7.87 -10.14
N GLN A 257 -14.75 -6.75 -9.89
CA GLN A 257 -15.29 -6.45 -8.57
C GLN A 257 -16.36 -7.47 -8.11
N GLU A 258 -17.02 -8.13 -9.06
CA GLU A 258 -18.06 -9.14 -8.88
C GLU A 258 -17.48 -10.45 -8.33
N ALA A 259 -16.20 -10.71 -8.59
CA ALA A 259 -15.45 -11.83 -8.02
C ALA A 259 -14.97 -11.54 -6.59
N LEU A 260 -15.15 -10.31 -6.10
CA LEU A 260 -14.72 -9.90 -4.76
C LEU A 260 -15.94 -9.77 -3.82
N PRO A 261 -15.73 -9.84 -2.50
CA PRO A 261 -16.83 -9.83 -1.56
C PRO A 261 -17.73 -8.60 -1.70
N CYS A 262 -19.04 -8.80 -1.60
CA CYS A 262 -20.03 -7.72 -1.74
C CYS A 262 -19.94 -6.66 -0.62
N TRP A 263 -19.28 -6.98 0.49
CA TRP A 263 -19.08 -6.09 1.63
C TRP A 263 -17.81 -5.23 1.53
N LYS A 264 -17.02 -5.35 0.45
CA LYS A 264 -15.77 -4.59 0.27
C LYS A 264 -16.00 -3.08 0.40
N SER A 265 -15.16 -2.40 1.18
CA SER A 265 -15.29 -0.96 1.43
C SER A 265 -13.96 -0.21 1.47
N GLU A 266 -12.92 -0.83 2.01
CA GLU A 266 -11.58 -0.27 2.18
C GLU A 266 -10.56 -1.27 1.62
N PHE A 267 -9.51 -0.75 0.98
CA PHE A 267 -8.46 -1.54 0.34
C PHE A 267 -7.09 -1.05 0.78
N PHE A 268 -6.22 -1.97 1.18
CA PHE A 268 -4.85 -1.66 1.57
C PHE A 268 -3.89 -2.53 0.78
N ALA A 269 -2.97 -1.91 0.03
CA ALA A 269 -1.87 -2.66 -0.56
C ALA A 269 -0.99 -3.23 0.57
N CYS A 270 -0.54 -4.47 0.41
CA CYS A 270 0.12 -5.21 1.47
C CYS A 270 1.23 -6.11 0.95
N MET A 271 2.32 -6.19 1.71
CA MET A 271 3.37 -7.20 1.54
C MET A 271 3.04 -8.41 2.41
N TYR A 272 3.02 -9.59 1.83
CA TYR A 272 2.84 -10.83 2.55
C TYR A 272 4.13 -11.64 2.50
N PHE A 273 4.51 -12.21 3.64
CA PHE A 273 5.71 -13.03 3.79
C PHE A 273 5.32 -14.37 4.38
N TRP A 274 5.56 -15.45 3.66
CA TRP A 274 5.47 -16.82 4.17
C TRP A 274 6.88 -17.31 4.47
N ARG A 275 7.32 -17.07 5.70
CA ARG A 275 8.72 -17.19 6.10
C ARG A 275 9.28 -18.61 6.04
N ASP A 276 8.42 -19.61 6.14
CA ASP A 276 8.82 -21.02 5.97
C ASP A 276 9.11 -21.37 4.51
N HIS A 277 8.62 -20.56 3.57
CA HIS A 277 8.85 -20.72 2.12
C HIS A 277 9.99 -19.82 1.62
N LEU A 278 10.53 -18.94 2.48
CA LEU A 278 11.71 -18.13 2.18
C LEU A 278 12.97 -18.90 2.59
N LEU A 279 13.89 -19.08 1.65
CA LEU A 279 15.19 -19.73 1.91
C LEU A 279 16.34 -18.73 2.02
N THR A 280 16.13 -17.49 1.58
CA THR A 280 17.13 -16.42 1.63
C THR A 280 16.57 -15.14 2.26
N PRO A 281 17.38 -14.36 3.00
CA PRO A 281 17.02 -13.03 3.43
C PRO A 281 16.70 -12.08 2.27
N ILE A 282 15.57 -11.38 2.38
CA ILE A 282 15.12 -10.43 1.37
C ILE A 282 15.00 -9.02 1.93
N MET A 283 15.16 -8.06 1.04
CA MET A 283 14.80 -6.65 1.25
C MET A 283 13.63 -6.30 0.35
N SER A 284 12.56 -5.80 0.95
CA SER A 284 11.40 -5.28 0.22
C SER A 284 11.33 -3.77 0.38
N THR A 285 11.04 -3.08 -0.71
CA THR A 285 10.99 -1.60 -0.78
C THR A 285 9.69 -1.20 -1.47
N VAL A 286 8.89 -0.36 -0.83
CA VAL A 286 7.72 0.26 -1.47
C VAL A 286 8.23 1.35 -2.42
N ILE A 287 8.22 1.10 -3.72
CA ILE A 287 8.74 2.02 -4.75
C ILE A 287 7.70 3.00 -5.28
N HIS A 288 6.42 2.68 -5.16
CA HIS A 288 5.31 3.52 -5.64
C HIS A 288 4.09 3.41 -4.73
N SER A 289 3.38 4.52 -4.54
CA SER A 289 2.05 4.54 -3.94
C SER A 289 1.29 5.78 -4.41
N GLY A 290 0.18 5.58 -5.11
CA GLY A 290 -0.55 6.64 -5.77
C GLY A 290 -1.94 6.22 -6.21
N LYS A 291 -2.60 7.06 -7.03
CA LYS A 291 -3.92 6.77 -7.59
C LYS A 291 -3.86 5.93 -8.86
N THR A 292 -2.77 6.06 -9.60
CA THR A 292 -2.54 5.40 -10.89
C THR A 292 -1.18 4.75 -10.86
N LEU A 293 -0.96 3.77 -11.72
CA LEU A 293 0.36 3.20 -11.96
C LEU A 293 1.30 4.29 -12.51
N PRO A 294 2.64 4.15 -12.33
CA PRO A 294 3.62 4.96 -13.04
C PRO A 294 3.31 5.04 -14.55
N GLY A 295 3.56 6.20 -15.16
CA GLY A 295 3.11 6.48 -16.54
C GLY A 295 3.81 5.66 -17.62
N ASP A 296 4.92 4.99 -17.27
CA ASP A 296 5.66 4.04 -18.08
C ASP A 296 5.11 2.60 -18.01
N LEU A 297 4.15 2.34 -17.12
CA LEU A 297 3.48 1.05 -17.01
C LEU A 297 2.15 1.03 -17.78
N PRO A 298 1.73 -0.15 -18.26
CA PRO A 298 0.40 -0.36 -18.82
C PRO A 298 -0.66 0.20 -17.88
N GLN A 299 -1.53 1.04 -18.43
CA GLN A 299 -2.72 1.50 -17.74
C GLN A 299 -3.87 0.60 -18.16
N LEU A 300 -4.79 0.32 -17.24
CA LEU A 300 -6.06 -0.28 -17.56
C LEU A 300 -6.91 0.72 -18.37
N GLU A 301 -6.70 0.79 -19.68
CA GLU A 301 -7.58 1.51 -20.60
C GLU A 301 -8.63 0.54 -21.14
N GLY A 302 -9.91 0.93 -21.02
CA GLY A 302 -11.12 0.15 -21.28
C GLY A 302 -11.00 -1.05 -22.24
N SER A 303 -11.52 -2.19 -21.77
CA SER A 303 -11.54 -3.53 -22.37
C SER A 303 -10.26 -4.36 -22.17
N HIS A 304 -10.06 -4.83 -20.95
CA HIS A 304 -9.08 -5.90 -20.70
C HIS A 304 -9.78 -7.25 -20.69
N ILE A 305 -9.04 -8.25 -21.18
CA ILE A 305 -9.37 -9.67 -21.18
C ILE A 305 -9.82 -10.03 -19.76
N GLU A 306 -11.13 -10.27 -19.59
CA GLU A 306 -11.61 -11.05 -18.44
C GLU A 306 -10.79 -12.33 -18.47
N VAL A 307 -9.98 -12.53 -17.43
CA VAL A 307 -9.26 -13.79 -17.35
C VAL A 307 -10.33 -14.85 -17.15
N ASP A 308 -10.51 -15.69 -18.17
CA ASP A 308 -11.30 -16.94 -18.13
C ASP A 308 -10.63 -17.97 -17.19
N THR A 309 -9.89 -17.50 -16.18
CA THR A 309 -9.60 -18.26 -14.97
C THR A 309 -10.88 -18.28 -14.18
N THR A 310 -11.52 -19.44 -14.16
CA THR A 310 -12.51 -19.80 -13.14
C THR A 310 -11.91 -19.51 -11.77
N TRP A 311 -12.18 -18.33 -11.20
CA TRP A 311 -11.84 -18.01 -9.83
C TRP A 311 -12.70 -18.95 -8.98
N HIS A 312 -12.09 -20.01 -8.45
CA HIS A 312 -12.74 -20.90 -7.51
C HIS A 312 -12.88 -20.17 -6.17
N LEU A 313 -13.84 -19.25 -6.12
CA LEU A 313 -14.32 -18.63 -4.89
C LEU A 313 -15.13 -19.69 -4.16
N THR A 314 -14.50 -20.40 -3.23
CA THR A 314 -15.24 -21.23 -2.28
C THR A 314 -16.03 -20.30 -1.39
N GLY A 315 -17.37 -20.37 -1.49
CA GLY A 315 -18.31 -19.65 -0.64
C GLY A 315 -18.54 -20.31 0.71
#